data_AF-A0AAW2IZB0-F1
#
_entry.id   AF-A0AAW2IZB0-F1
#
_cell.length_a   1.000
_cell.length_b   1.000
_cell.length_c   1.000
_cell.angle_alpha   90.00
_cell.angle_beta   90.00
_cell.angle_gamma   90.00
#
_symmetry.space_group_name_H-M   'P 1'
#
loop_
_entity.id
_entity.type
_entity.pdbx_description
1 polymer ?
#
loop_
_entity_poly.entity_id
_entity_poly.type
_entity_poly.pdbx_seq_one_letter_code
_entity_poly.pdbx_strand_id
1 'polypeptide(L)'
;EEIHELLLSFAEAGANVVRLKGSDPLVFGRGGEEMDFLQQQGIEVKVIPGITTAELGIPLTHRGVATSVRFSQVYSDLADCCGVPQLAKKLNQVHSVRLKHIDIFRLQFLRE
;
A
#
# COMPACT_ATOMS: atom_id res chain seq x y z
N GLU A 1 -5.18 -10.90 10.61
CA GLU A 1 -6.41 -11.05 11.41
C GLU A 1 -6.34 -10.27 12.71
N GLU A 2 -5.34 -10.49 13.58
CA GLU A 2 -5.23 -9.76 14.87
C GLU A 2 -5.35 -8.22 14.77
N ILE A 3 -4.74 -7.59 13.74
CA ILE A 3 -4.84 -6.14 13.56
C ILE A 3 -6.25 -5.68 13.14
N HIS A 4 -7.01 -6.52 12.44
CA HIS A 4 -8.36 -6.20 12.01
C HIS A 4 -9.30 -6.14 13.21
N GLU A 5 -9.23 -7.17 14.06
CA GLU A 5 -9.97 -7.24 15.33
C GLU A 5 -9.61 -6.06 16.26
N LEU A 6 -8.33 -5.68 16.31
CA LEU A 6 -7.91 -4.54 17.10
C LEU A 6 -8.53 -3.23 16.60
N LEU A 7 -8.51 -2.98 15.28
CA LEU A 7 -9.12 -1.80 14.68
C LEU A 7 -10.64 -1.76 14.93
N LEU A 8 -11.31 -2.92 14.82
CA LEU A 8 -12.73 -3.05 15.09
C LEU A 8 -13.05 -2.74 16.55
N SER A 9 -12.30 -3.31 17.51
CA SER A 9 -12.56 -3.09 18.94
C SER A 9 -12.48 -1.61 19.33
N PHE A 10 -11.53 -0.85 18.78
CA PHE A 10 -11.44 0.59 19.02
C PHE A 10 -12.54 1.37 18.28
N ALA A 11 -12.92 0.93 17.08
CA ALA A 11 -14.02 1.52 16.32
C ALA A 11 -15.37 1.37 17.06
N GLU A 12 -15.66 0.17 17.58
CA GLU A 12 -16.87 -0.12 18.35
C GLU A 12 -16.91 0.62 19.69
N ALA A 13 -15.74 0.87 20.29
CA ALA A 13 -15.60 1.73 21.46
C ALA A 13 -15.84 3.23 21.16
N GLY A 14 -16.13 3.59 19.90
CA GLY A 14 -16.38 4.97 19.47
C GLY A 14 -15.12 5.84 19.39
N ALA A 15 -13.93 5.24 19.37
CA ALA A 15 -12.68 5.98 19.27
C ALA A 15 -12.43 6.45 17.83
N ASN A 16 -11.75 7.59 17.67
CA ASN A 16 -11.20 7.99 16.38
C ASN A 16 -9.92 7.19 16.13
N VAL A 17 -9.98 6.21 15.23
CA VAL A 17 -8.89 5.26 14.99
C VAL A 17 -8.08 5.67 13.76
N VAL A 18 -6.75 5.68 13.91
CA VAL A 18 -5.79 6.00 12.85
C VAL A 18 -4.86 4.82 12.67
N ARG A 19 -4.92 4.17 11.50
CA ARG A 19 -3.99 3.11 11.12
C ARG A 19 -2.84 3.71 10.34
N LEU A 20 -1.64 3.81 10.93
CA LEU A 20 -0.48 4.31 10.17
C LEU A 20 0.16 3.17 9.37
N LYS A 21 0.30 3.37 8.07
CA LYS A 21 1.06 2.48 7.16
C LYS A 21 2.24 3.25 6.58
N GLY A 22 3.24 2.56 6.02
CA GLY A 22 4.36 3.22 5.36
C GLY A 22 4.11 3.31 3.86
N SER A 23 4.34 4.47 3.26
CA SER A 23 4.05 4.73 1.83
C SER A 23 2.54 4.61 1.54
N ASP A 24 2.16 4.60 0.27
CA ASP A 24 0.76 4.46 -0.12
C ASP A 24 0.11 3.18 0.46
N PRO A 25 -1.01 3.31 1.18
CA PRO A 25 -1.66 2.18 1.83
C PRO A 25 -2.14 1.04 0.94
N LEU A 26 -2.45 1.35 -0.32
CA LEU A 26 -3.04 0.42 -1.28
C LEU A 26 -1.99 -0.12 -2.26
N VAL A 27 -0.81 0.51 -2.34
CA VAL A 27 0.34 -0.04 -3.08
C VAL A 27 1.12 -1.00 -2.19
N PHE A 28 0.86 -2.31 -2.34
CA PHE A 28 1.47 -3.42 -1.59
C PHE A 28 1.28 -3.37 -0.05
N GLY A 29 0.57 -2.38 0.48
CA GLY A 29 0.36 -2.20 1.91
C GLY A 29 -0.72 -3.10 2.51
N ARG A 30 -1.51 -3.81 1.68
CA ARG A 30 -2.68 -4.60 2.12
C ARG A 30 -3.73 -3.77 2.87
N GLY A 31 -3.78 -2.44 2.68
CA GLY A 31 -4.77 -1.57 3.32
C GLY A 31 -6.20 -1.88 2.89
N GLY A 32 -6.39 -2.45 1.69
CA GLY A 32 -7.71 -2.89 1.20
C GLY A 32 -8.31 -4.00 2.06
N GLU A 33 -7.51 -4.96 2.53
CA GLU A 33 -8.01 -6.06 3.38
C GLU A 33 -8.53 -5.55 4.73
N GLU A 34 -7.81 -4.58 5.33
CA GLU A 34 -8.21 -3.93 6.58
C GLU A 34 -9.52 -3.12 6.38
N MET A 35 -9.64 -2.42 5.24
CA MET A 35 -10.83 -1.65 4.87
C MET A 35 -12.05 -2.54 4.63
N ASP A 36 -11.91 -3.58 3.83
CA ASP A 36 -13.01 -4.50 3.49
C ASP A 36 -13.57 -5.18 4.73
N PHE A 37 -12.69 -5.60 5.65
CA PHE A 37 -13.10 -6.19 6.93
C PHE A 37 -13.94 -5.21 7.75
N LEU A 38 -13.49 -3.97 7.92
CA LEU A 38 -14.19 -2.96 8.72
C LEU A 38 -15.53 -2.55 8.07
N GLN A 39 -15.57 -2.41 6.75
CA GLN A 39 -16.80 -2.10 6.02
C GLN A 39 -17.86 -3.21 6.14
N GLN A 40 -17.44 -4.49 6.16
CA GLN A 40 -18.34 -5.62 6.41
C GLN A 40 -18.98 -5.57 7.81
N GLN A 41 -18.31 -4.93 8.77
CA GLN A 41 -18.83 -4.70 10.13
C GLN A 41 -19.59 -3.37 10.26
N GLY A 42 -19.84 -2.67 9.14
CA GLY A 42 -20.56 -1.40 9.13
C GLY A 42 -19.73 -0.20 9.60
N ILE A 43 -18.40 -0.33 9.68
CA ILE A 43 -17.50 0.77 10.03
C ILE A 43 -17.10 1.54 8.78
N GLU A 44 -17.35 2.86 8.78
CA GLU A 44 -16.91 3.75 7.70
C GLU A 44 -15.39 3.91 7.71
N VAL A 45 -14.76 3.70 6.55
CA VAL A 45 -13.32 3.80 6.37
C VAL A 45 -12.99 4.80 5.28
N LYS A 46 -12.11 5.76 5.60
CA LYS A 46 -11.53 6.68 4.63
C LYS A 46 -10.04 6.43 4.46
N VAL A 47 -9.63 6.14 3.23
CA VAL A 47 -8.22 5.99 2.85
C VAL A 47 -7.69 7.35 2.40
N ILE A 48 -6.54 7.75 2.96
CA ILE A 48 -5.79 8.91 2.50
C ILE A 48 -4.61 8.39 1.67
N PRO A 49 -4.50 8.75 0.37
CA PRO A 49 -3.37 8.33 -0.46
C PRO A 49 -2.04 8.80 0.14
N GLY A 50 -1.04 7.92 0.11
CA GLY A 50 0.30 8.20 0.60
C GLY A 50 1.28 8.41 -0.55
N ILE A 51 2.50 8.84 -0.25
CA ILE A 51 3.55 8.92 -1.27
C ILE A 51 4.19 7.53 -1.39
N THR A 52 4.00 6.88 -2.55
CA THR A 52 4.69 5.62 -2.81
C THR A 52 6.19 5.85 -2.92
N THR A 53 6.98 5.15 -2.11
CA THR A 53 8.44 5.26 -2.14
C THR A 53 9.00 4.78 -3.49
N ALA A 54 9.38 5.75 -4.31
CA ALA A 54 10.10 5.57 -5.57
C ALA A 54 11.12 6.71 -5.74
N GLU A 55 11.70 7.18 -4.64
CA GLU A 55 12.66 8.29 -4.63
C GLU A 55 14.09 7.79 -4.83
N LEU A 56 14.57 7.91 -6.08
CA LEU A 56 15.97 7.65 -6.44
C LEU A 56 16.67 8.89 -7.02
N GLY A 57 16.03 10.07 -6.99
CA GLY A 57 16.52 11.28 -7.67
C GLY A 57 16.52 11.17 -9.21
N ILE A 58 15.93 10.10 -9.75
CA ILE A 58 15.83 9.80 -11.18
C ILE A 58 14.34 9.72 -11.53
N PRO A 59 13.88 10.38 -12.61
CA PRO A 59 12.46 10.31 -12.98
C PRO A 59 12.08 8.89 -13.42
N LEU A 60 10.92 8.41 -12.97
CA LEU A 60 10.41 7.07 -13.31
C LEU A 60 10.11 6.91 -14.80
N THR A 61 9.84 8.01 -15.50
CA THR A 61 9.67 8.04 -16.95
C THR A 61 10.46 9.21 -17.54
N HIS A 62 10.94 9.02 -18.76
CA HIS A 62 11.56 10.08 -19.54
C HIS A 62 11.22 9.87 -21.01
N ARG A 63 10.89 10.95 -21.73
CA ARG A 63 10.51 10.88 -23.14
C ARG A 63 11.64 10.21 -23.95
N GLY A 64 11.27 9.26 -24.82
CA GLY A 64 12.22 8.50 -25.63
C GLY A 64 13.01 7.43 -24.87
N VAL A 65 12.80 7.28 -23.56
CA VAL A 65 13.50 6.28 -22.71
C VAL A 65 12.50 5.28 -22.11
N ALA A 66 11.43 5.76 -21.48
CA ALA A 66 10.40 4.92 -20.87
C ALA A 66 9.02 5.58 -20.97
N THR A 67 8.03 4.81 -21.40
CA THR A 67 6.63 5.25 -21.55
C THR A 67 5.68 4.63 -20.51
N SER A 68 6.19 3.73 -19.66
CA SER A 68 5.40 3.05 -18.64
C SER A 68 6.22 2.77 -17.39
N VAL A 69 5.51 2.71 -16.25
CA VAL A 69 6.04 2.29 -14.95
C VAL A 69 5.27 1.04 -14.54
N ARG A 70 5.98 0.05 -14.00
CA ARG A 70 5.39 -1.18 -13.46
C ARG A 70 5.82 -1.34 -12.02
N PHE A 71 4.83 -1.52 -11.15
CA PHE A 71 5.03 -1.94 -9.77
C PHE A 71 4.88 -3.46 -9.70
N SER A 72 5.81 -4.16 -9.04
CA SER A 72 5.73 -5.61 -8.81
C SER A 72 6.32 -5.97 -7.45
N GLN A 73 5.69 -6.93 -6.77
CA GLN A 73 6.23 -7.54 -5.56
C GLN A 73 6.87 -8.88 -5.93
N VAL A 74 8.07 -9.15 -5.41
CA VAL A 74 8.78 -10.42 -5.61
C VAL A 74 8.79 -11.18 -4.30
N TYR A 75 8.48 -12.47 -4.36
CA TYR A 75 8.58 -13.39 -3.22
C TYR A 75 9.85 -14.23 -3.36
N SER A 76 10.58 -14.42 -2.25
CA SER A 76 11.86 -15.14 -2.21
C SER A 76 11.76 -16.58 -2.71
N ASP A 77 10.58 -17.20 -2.61
CA ASP A 77 10.38 -18.62 -2.89
C ASP A 77 9.89 -18.89 -4.32
N LEU A 78 9.75 -17.84 -5.14
CA LEU A 78 9.25 -17.88 -6.52
C LEU A 78 10.22 -17.16 -7.48
N ALA A 79 11.53 -17.35 -7.30
CA ALA A 79 12.55 -16.79 -8.18
C ALA A 79 12.39 -17.23 -9.66
N ASP A 80 11.68 -18.34 -9.90
CA ASP A 80 11.51 -18.94 -11.23
C ASP A 80 10.14 -18.71 -11.89
N CYS A 81 9.18 -18.11 -11.19
CA CYS A 81 7.82 -17.95 -11.72
C CYS A 81 7.60 -16.52 -12.21
N CYS A 82 7.37 -16.37 -13.51
CA CYS A 82 7.09 -15.10 -14.22
C CYS A 82 8.28 -14.18 -14.54
N GLY A 83 9.26 -14.66 -15.30
CA GLY A 83 10.00 -13.81 -16.26
C GLY A 83 10.76 -12.61 -15.70
N VAL A 84 11.00 -12.54 -14.39
CA VAL A 84 11.76 -11.49 -13.72
C VAL A 84 13.16 -11.31 -14.36
N PRO A 85 13.87 -12.39 -14.75
CA PRO A 85 15.14 -12.25 -15.47
C PRO A 85 15.01 -11.74 -16.92
N GLN A 86 13.88 -11.97 -17.58
CA GLN A 86 13.63 -11.52 -18.96
C GLN A 86 13.16 -10.05 -19.00
N LEU A 87 12.45 -9.58 -17.97
CA LEU A 87 12.03 -8.19 -17.83
C LEU A 87 13.21 -7.25 -17.48
N ALA A 88 14.19 -7.75 -16.71
CA ALA A 88 15.41 -7.03 -16.33
C ALA A 88 16.22 -6.45 -17.51
N LYS A 89 16.06 -7.01 -18.72
CA LYS A 89 16.85 -6.60 -19.90
C LYS A 89 16.34 -5.38 -20.66
N LYS A 90 15.18 -4.78 -20.33
CA LYS A 90 14.56 -3.80 -21.25
C LYS A 90 14.04 -2.48 -20.68
N LEU A 91 13.92 -2.28 -19.37
CA LEU A 91 13.35 -1.05 -18.81
C LEU A 91 14.03 -0.65 -17.51
N ASN A 92 14.16 0.67 -17.29
CA ASN A 92 14.53 1.26 -16.00
C ASN A 92 13.50 0.82 -14.94
N GLN A 93 13.80 -0.25 -14.21
CA GLN A 93 12.90 -0.83 -13.20
C GLN A 93 13.20 -0.24 -11.83
N VAL A 94 12.20 0.43 -11.25
CA VAL A 94 12.26 0.86 -9.86
C VAL A 94 11.83 -0.30 -8.96
N HIS A 95 12.77 -0.75 -8.15
CA HIS A 95 12.57 -1.77 -7.14
C HIS A 95 12.14 -1.08 -5.84
N SER A 96 10.94 -1.39 -5.37
CA SER A 96 10.43 -0.90 -4.09
C SER A 96 11.16 -1.62 -2.96
N VAL A 97 12.10 -0.90 -2.31
CA VAL A 97 12.68 -1.31 -1.03
C VAL A 97 11.86 -0.67 0.09
N ARG A 98 11.44 -1.52 1.02
CA ARG A 98 10.62 -1.17 2.18
C ARG A 98 11.31 -0.09 3.04
N LEU A 99 10.88 1.16 2.93
CA LEU A 99 11.27 2.19 3.89
C LEU A 99 10.21 2.29 4.99
N LYS A 100 10.67 2.17 6.23
CA LYS A 100 9.86 2.43 7.42
C LYS A 100 9.69 3.93 7.54
N HIS A 101 8.50 4.47 7.25
CA HIS A 101 7.75 5.40 8.14
C HIS A 101 6.61 6.18 7.44
N ILE A 102 5.45 6.14 8.12
CA ILE A 102 4.38 7.16 8.32
C ILE A 102 3.56 7.63 7.11
N ASP A 103 2.29 7.21 7.07
CA ASP A 103 1.14 7.83 6.38
C ASP A 103 -0.17 7.59 7.18
N ILE A 104 -1.10 8.57 7.16
CA ILE A 104 -2.27 8.71 8.06
C ILE A 104 -3.57 8.16 7.44
N PHE A 105 -4.16 7.11 8.00
CA PHE A 105 -5.57 6.77 7.77
C PHE A 105 -6.45 7.51 8.77
N ARG A 106 -7.51 8.16 8.33
CA ARG A 106 -8.48 8.77 9.24
C ARG A 106 -9.78 7.99 9.18
N LEU A 107 -10.10 7.23 10.23
CA LEU A 107 -11.45 6.73 10.44
C LEU A 107 -12.26 7.88 11.05
N GLN A 108 -13.30 8.34 10.35
CA GLN A 108 -14.20 9.37 10.83
C GLN A 108 -15.58 8.75 10.97
N PHE A 109 -16.08 8.70 12.20
CA PHE A 109 -17.40 8.16 12.52
C PHE A 109 -18.43 9.28 12.42
N LEU A 110 -19.34 9.18 11.47
CA LEU A 110 -20.60 9.91 11.51
C LEU A 110 -21.65 8.97 12.10
N ARG A 111 -21.93 9.11 13.39
CA ARG A 111 -23.21 8.65 13.96
C ARG A 111 -24.16 9.83 13.96
N GLU A 112 -25.29 9.69 13.27
CA GLU A 112 -26.52 10.41 13.64
C GLU A 112 -27.03 9.93 15.00
#